data_AF-A0A847DXD2-F1
#
_entry.id   AF-A0A847DXD2-F1
#
_cell.length_a   1.000
_cell.length_b   1.000
_cell.length_c   1.000
_cell.angle_alpha   90.00
_cell.angle_beta   90.00
_cell.angle_gamma   90.00
#
_symmetry.space_group_name_H-M   'P 1'
#
loop_
_entity.id
_entity.type
_entity.pdbx_description
1 polymer ?
#
loop_
_entity_poly.entity_id
_entity_poly.type
_entity_poly.pdbx_seq_one_letter_code
_entity_poly.pdbx_strand_id
1 'polypeptide(L)'
;MSTAISSAAQSNRDFRSQLKRVYGFYTGGFLTFIVALAILEQFGLPRRIIGYVFLLATVLLYAGIGIISRTNEATEYYVAGRRVPAMFNGMAVGADWMSAASFIGMAGTLYLAGFGGLAFVMGWTGGYVLVALLLAPFLRKFGQFTIPDFLGARYGGHGPRFIGVLIAILCSFTYVVAQIYGVGIITTRLTGVQFEIGVFLGLAGILVCSFLGGMKAVTWTQVAQYIILIIAYMIPVVWLSVVQTGVPIPQLIYGQQLQQVTQLEEKLIADPKENEVRQIFADRAALATERLKDVPRALSEGRAQLEQQLSAARAQGAPEAIAQAEAALAAWPTDEAAAREAWAKERGLAARGAPLLRHAEPFPGKDEHARDVSRRNFLALVLCLMVGTAALPHILMRYYTTPSVREARNSVAWSLFFILLLYLTAPALAVLVKYVIYSDVTGTAFASLPGWVQSWQAVDPGLLSIVDANGDGIVQRAEISIGGDI
;
A
#
# COMPACT_ATOMS: atom_id res chain seq x y z
N MET A 1 -14.37 51.64 -0.77
CA MET A 1 -14.65 50.24 -0.34
C MET A 1 -14.88 49.30 -1.53
N SER A 2 -15.74 49.64 -2.51
CA SER A 2 -15.99 48.83 -3.71
C SER A 2 -14.73 48.54 -4.56
N THR A 3 -13.86 49.53 -4.76
CA THR A 3 -12.61 49.41 -5.53
C THR A 3 -11.58 48.47 -4.89
N ALA A 4 -11.41 48.50 -3.58
CA ALA A 4 -10.49 47.63 -2.83
C ALA A 4 -10.96 46.17 -2.77
N ILE A 5 -12.27 45.93 -2.76
CA ILE A 5 -12.84 44.58 -2.84
C ILE A 5 -12.64 44.01 -4.27
N SER A 6 -12.77 44.85 -5.30
CA SER A 6 -12.51 44.43 -6.69
C SER A 6 -11.03 44.09 -6.93
N SER A 7 -10.08 44.85 -6.36
CA SER A 7 -8.64 44.61 -6.54
C SER A 7 -8.16 43.36 -5.80
N ALA A 8 -8.68 43.09 -4.58
CA ALA A 8 -8.38 41.87 -3.84
C ALA A 8 -8.96 40.62 -4.52
N ALA A 9 -10.16 40.71 -5.10
CA ALA A 9 -10.75 39.63 -5.88
C ALA A 9 -10.00 39.36 -7.18
N GLN A 10 -9.51 40.42 -7.85
CA GLN A 10 -8.67 40.32 -9.04
C GLN A 10 -7.33 39.63 -8.72
N SER A 11 -6.64 40.08 -7.67
CA SER A 11 -5.38 39.49 -7.19
C SER A 11 -5.52 37.99 -6.86
N ASN A 12 -6.64 37.57 -6.27
CA ASN A 12 -6.88 36.16 -5.95
C ASN A 12 -7.17 35.32 -7.22
N ARG A 13 -7.86 35.89 -8.22
CA ARG A 13 -8.04 35.24 -9.53
C ARG A 13 -6.72 35.10 -10.27
N ASP A 14 -5.89 36.14 -10.25
CA ASP A 14 -4.56 36.14 -10.89
C ASP A 14 -3.64 35.11 -10.23
N PHE A 15 -3.61 35.05 -8.89
CA PHE A 15 -2.89 34.04 -8.14
C PHE A 15 -3.33 32.61 -8.51
N ARG A 16 -4.65 32.35 -8.56
CA ARG A 16 -5.18 31.04 -8.99
C ARG A 16 -4.81 30.70 -10.44
N SER A 17 -4.84 31.67 -11.34
CA SER A 17 -4.48 31.49 -12.75
C SER A 17 -2.99 31.19 -12.90
N GLN A 18 -2.13 31.93 -12.19
CA GLN A 18 -0.70 31.70 -12.15
C GLN A 18 -0.36 30.31 -11.63
N LEU A 19 -1.00 29.86 -10.55
CA LEU A 19 -0.80 28.50 -10.02
C LEU A 19 -1.18 27.42 -11.03
N LYS A 20 -2.34 27.56 -11.70
CA LYS A 20 -2.75 26.62 -12.75
C LYS A 20 -1.73 26.57 -13.88
N ARG A 21 -1.18 27.72 -14.29
CA ARG A 21 -0.16 27.79 -15.33
C ARG A 21 1.13 27.12 -14.90
N VAL A 22 1.62 27.40 -13.69
CA VAL A 22 2.85 26.80 -13.13
C VAL A 22 2.71 25.28 -13.04
N TYR A 23 1.61 24.79 -12.45
CA TYR A 23 1.40 23.34 -12.33
C TYR A 23 1.08 22.67 -13.67
N GLY A 24 0.47 23.38 -14.62
CA GLY A 24 0.31 22.89 -15.99
C GLY A 24 1.65 22.71 -16.71
N PHE A 25 2.56 23.69 -16.61
CA PHE A 25 3.93 23.54 -17.12
C PHE A 25 4.69 22.44 -16.40
N TYR A 26 4.55 22.33 -15.08
CA TYR A 26 5.12 21.25 -14.30
C TYR A 26 4.65 19.87 -14.78
N THR A 27 3.34 19.68 -14.97
CA THR A 27 2.79 18.42 -15.50
C THR A 27 3.33 18.13 -16.89
N GLY A 28 3.36 19.11 -17.79
CA GLY A 28 3.93 18.93 -19.14
C GLY A 28 5.43 18.59 -19.11
N GLY A 29 6.20 19.27 -18.25
CA GLY A 29 7.61 18.99 -18.04
C GLY A 29 7.85 17.59 -17.45
N PHE A 30 7.01 17.16 -16.51
CA PHE A 30 7.07 15.82 -15.93
C PHE A 30 6.75 14.72 -16.96
N LEU A 31 5.72 14.90 -17.78
CA LEU A 31 5.41 13.97 -18.87
C LEU A 31 6.54 13.91 -19.89
N THR A 32 7.12 15.06 -20.25
CA THR A 32 8.28 15.13 -21.14
C THR A 32 9.48 14.41 -20.53
N PHE A 33 9.71 14.57 -19.23
CA PHE A 33 10.77 13.88 -18.49
C PHE A 33 10.57 12.35 -18.50
N ILE A 34 9.34 11.86 -18.30
CA ILE A 34 9.04 10.42 -18.43
C ILE A 34 9.34 9.93 -19.84
N VAL A 35 8.87 10.63 -20.87
CA VAL A 35 9.08 10.25 -22.27
C VAL A 35 10.58 10.24 -22.61
N ALA A 36 11.34 11.23 -22.14
CA ALA A 36 12.78 11.28 -22.32
C ALA A 36 13.49 10.09 -21.66
N LEU A 37 13.10 9.72 -20.42
CA LEU A 37 13.64 8.54 -19.75
C LEU A 37 13.28 7.23 -20.47
N ALA A 38 12.06 7.12 -21.00
CA ALA A 38 11.64 5.95 -21.77
C ALA A 38 12.44 5.81 -23.08
N ILE A 39 12.72 6.93 -23.76
CA ILE A 39 13.59 6.94 -24.94
C ILE A 39 15.02 6.52 -24.55
N LEU A 40 15.56 7.04 -23.45
CA LEU A 40 16.89 6.66 -22.97
C LEU A 40 16.97 5.17 -22.58
N GLU A 41 15.91 4.59 -22.01
CA GLU A 41 15.83 3.15 -21.76
C GLU A 41 15.97 2.35 -23.07
N GLN A 42 15.30 2.78 -24.15
CA GLN A 42 15.41 2.16 -25.48
C GLN A 42 16.82 2.28 -26.07
N PHE A 43 17.56 3.34 -25.75
CA PHE A 43 18.98 3.50 -26.11
C PHE A 43 19.94 2.69 -25.21
N GLY A 44 19.42 1.85 -24.32
CA GLY A 44 20.21 0.95 -23.48
C GLY A 44 20.62 1.51 -22.13
N LEU A 45 20.01 2.61 -21.67
CA LEU A 45 20.26 3.13 -20.32
C LEU A 45 19.78 2.11 -19.28
N PRO A 46 20.64 1.64 -18.34
CA PRO A 46 20.24 0.68 -17.33
C PRO A 46 19.11 1.20 -16.44
N ARG A 47 18.12 0.33 -16.15
CA ARG A 47 16.96 0.65 -15.28
C ARG A 47 17.36 1.24 -13.92
N ARG A 48 18.49 0.80 -13.36
CA ARG A 48 19.02 1.32 -12.09
C ARG A 48 19.39 2.81 -12.19
N ILE A 49 19.98 3.24 -13.31
CA ILE A 49 20.33 4.64 -13.54
C ILE A 49 19.07 5.49 -13.71
N ILE A 50 18.06 4.98 -14.42
CA ILE A 50 16.74 5.62 -14.52
C ILE A 50 16.14 5.86 -13.13
N GLY A 51 16.20 4.85 -12.26
CA GLY A 51 15.78 4.95 -10.86
C GLY A 51 16.52 6.06 -10.09
N TYR A 52 17.85 6.14 -10.22
CA TYR A 52 18.64 7.20 -9.58
C TYR A 52 18.32 8.60 -10.11
N VAL A 53 18.19 8.76 -11.43
CA VAL A 53 17.84 10.03 -12.05
C VAL A 53 16.45 10.49 -11.58
N PHE A 54 15.49 9.58 -11.51
CA PHE A 54 14.15 9.87 -11.03
C PHE A 54 14.15 10.28 -9.54
N LEU A 55 14.83 9.51 -8.69
CA LEU A 55 14.97 9.82 -7.26
C LEU A 55 15.64 11.18 -7.03
N LEU A 56 16.77 11.45 -7.70
CA LEU A 56 17.49 12.71 -7.54
C LEU A 56 16.67 13.89 -8.07
N ALA A 57 16.04 13.75 -9.24
CA ALA A 57 15.20 14.80 -9.82
C ALA A 57 14.04 15.17 -8.89
N THR A 58 13.36 14.18 -8.30
CA THR A 58 12.25 14.43 -7.36
C THR A 58 12.72 15.08 -6.05
N VAL A 59 13.83 14.61 -5.47
CA VAL A 59 14.41 15.21 -4.25
C VAL A 59 14.81 16.67 -4.49
N LEU A 60 15.51 16.94 -5.60
CA LEU A 60 15.94 18.30 -5.96
C LEU A 60 14.75 19.22 -6.24
N LEU A 61 13.72 18.73 -6.92
CA LEU A 61 12.48 19.47 -7.15
C LEU A 61 11.82 19.87 -5.84
N TYR A 62 11.62 18.92 -4.91
CA TYR A 62 10.95 19.19 -3.64
C TYR A 62 11.78 20.11 -2.74
N ALA A 63 13.11 19.90 -2.69
CA ALA A 63 14.02 20.81 -2.01
C ALA A 63 13.95 22.22 -2.62
N GLY A 64 13.93 22.34 -3.95
CA GLY A 64 13.78 23.61 -4.66
C GLY A 64 12.49 24.36 -4.32
N ILE A 65 11.35 23.66 -4.31
CA ILE A 65 10.07 24.24 -3.87
C ILE A 65 10.15 24.71 -2.41
N GLY A 66 10.82 23.94 -1.55
CA GLY A 66 11.06 24.28 -0.15
C GLY A 66 11.87 25.58 0.03
N ILE A 67 12.97 25.72 -0.72
CA ILE A 67 13.84 26.90 -0.69
C ILE A 67 13.10 28.14 -1.19
N ILE A 68 12.35 28.01 -2.30
CA ILE A 68 11.56 29.12 -2.88
C ILE A 68 10.40 29.52 -1.95
N SER A 69 9.84 28.56 -1.21
CA SER A 69 8.72 28.79 -0.30
C SER A 69 9.14 29.18 1.12
N ARG A 70 10.42 29.46 1.35
CA ARG A 70 10.96 29.80 2.66
C ARG A 70 10.21 30.97 3.31
N THR A 71 9.90 30.84 4.59
CA THR A 71 9.19 31.89 5.35
C THR A 71 9.56 31.85 6.83
N ASN A 72 9.62 33.04 7.44
CA ASN A 72 9.82 33.22 8.88
C ASN A 72 8.54 33.73 9.58
N GLU A 73 7.47 33.97 8.83
CA GLU A 73 6.20 34.44 9.40
C GLU A 73 5.37 33.25 9.91
N ALA A 74 4.93 33.28 11.17
CA ALA A 74 4.22 32.16 11.80
C ALA A 74 2.93 31.76 11.06
N THR A 75 2.18 32.72 10.51
CA THR A 75 0.95 32.46 9.74
C THR A 75 1.24 31.72 8.43
N GLU A 76 2.30 32.09 7.73
CA GLU A 76 2.78 31.42 6.53
C GLU A 76 3.39 30.05 6.86
N TYR A 77 4.14 29.97 7.96
CA TYR A 77 4.81 28.74 8.39
C TYR A 77 3.83 27.67 8.89
N TYR A 78 2.84 28.01 9.72
CA TYR A 78 1.93 27.01 10.31
C TYR A 78 0.68 26.75 9.47
N VAL A 79 0.16 27.76 8.75
CA VAL A 79 -1.13 27.65 8.03
C VAL A 79 -1.09 28.19 6.61
N ALA A 80 0.11 28.32 6.01
CA ALA A 80 0.29 28.77 4.62
C ALA A 80 -0.44 30.09 4.30
N GLY A 81 -0.45 31.02 5.26
CA GLY A 81 -1.07 32.33 5.14
C GLY A 81 -2.59 32.30 5.02
N ARG A 82 -3.21 31.12 5.11
CA ARG A 82 -4.63 30.87 4.85
C ARG A 82 -5.04 31.24 3.42
N ARG A 83 -4.17 31.03 2.43
CA ARG A 83 -4.41 31.47 1.03
C ARG A 83 -4.55 30.32 0.05
N VAL A 84 -4.45 29.08 0.51
CA VAL A 84 -4.44 27.90 -0.36
C VAL A 84 -5.83 27.72 -0.98
N PRO A 85 -5.98 27.75 -2.32
CA PRO A 85 -7.28 27.53 -2.94
C PRO A 85 -7.76 26.09 -2.76
N ALA A 86 -9.08 25.89 -2.66
CA ALA A 86 -9.69 24.60 -2.35
C ALA A 86 -9.17 23.41 -3.19
N MET A 87 -9.02 23.58 -4.51
CA MET A 87 -8.55 22.52 -5.39
C MET A 87 -7.11 22.09 -5.08
N PHE A 88 -6.21 23.05 -4.81
CA PHE A 88 -4.81 22.76 -4.49
C PHE A 88 -4.67 22.14 -3.10
N ASN A 89 -5.45 22.62 -2.13
CA ASN A 89 -5.50 21.98 -0.83
C ASN A 89 -6.08 20.55 -0.93
N GLY A 90 -7.06 20.33 -1.80
CA GLY A 90 -7.58 19.01 -2.13
C GLY A 90 -6.52 18.06 -2.70
N MET A 91 -5.71 18.53 -3.66
CA MET A 91 -4.58 17.75 -4.19
C MET A 91 -3.55 17.45 -3.10
N ALA A 92 -3.21 18.43 -2.25
CA ALA A 92 -2.27 18.23 -1.16
C ALA A 92 -2.75 17.18 -0.15
N VAL A 93 -4.04 17.23 0.22
CA VAL A 93 -4.68 16.20 1.06
C VAL A 93 -4.71 14.85 0.36
N GLY A 94 -4.96 14.82 -0.95
CA GLY A 94 -4.86 13.61 -1.76
C GLY A 94 -3.45 13.01 -1.74
N ALA A 95 -2.41 13.84 -1.84
CA ALA A 95 -1.02 13.40 -1.75
C ALA A 95 -0.68 12.84 -0.36
N ASP A 96 -1.11 13.53 0.70
CA ASP A 96 -0.97 13.05 2.09
C ASP A 96 -1.60 11.66 2.25
N TRP A 97 -2.75 11.44 1.58
CA TRP A 97 -3.44 10.18 1.62
C TRP A 97 -2.76 9.08 0.79
N MET A 98 -2.20 9.43 -0.36
CA MET A 98 -1.47 8.54 -1.27
C MET A 98 -0.06 8.22 -0.74
N SER A 99 -0.03 7.67 0.47
CA SER A 99 1.19 7.21 1.14
C SER A 99 1.56 5.78 0.75
N ALA A 100 2.70 5.28 1.22
CA ALA A 100 3.15 3.89 0.95
C ALA A 100 2.05 2.86 1.31
N ALA A 101 1.34 3.07 2.41
CA ALA A 101 0.23 2.20 2.84
C ALA A 101 -0.95 2.19 1.86
N SER A 102 -1.32 3.35 1.31
CA SER A 102 -2.45 3.46 0.38
C SER A 102 -2.08 3.03 -1.04
N PHE A 103 -0.82 3.23 -1.44
CA PHE A 103 -0.37 2.93 -2.80
C PHE A 103 -0.05 1.45 -2.97
N ILE A 104 0.73 0.88 -2.05
CA ILE A 104 1.16 -0.52 -2.07
C ILE A 104 0.14 -1.38 -1.31
N GLY A 105 -0.08 -1.05 -0.03
CA GLY A 105 -0.87 -1.89 0.86
C GLY A 105 -2.34 -2.05 0.45
N MET A 106 -2.98 -1.03 -0.15
CA MET A 106 -4.37 -1.12 -0.60
C MET A 106 -4.55 -2.09 -1.77
N ALA A 107 -3.67 -2.01 -2.79
CA ALA A 107 -3.74 -2.88 -3.96
C ALA A 107 -3.54 -4.34 -3.56
N GLY A 108 -2.52 -4.63 -2.74
CA GLY A 108 -2.26 -5.96 -2.21
C GLY A 108 -3.38 -6.46 -1.29
N THR A 109 -3.90 -5.59 -0.41
CA THR A 109 -5.04 -5.96 0.46
C THR A 109 -6.29 -6.29 -0.36
N LEU A 110 -6.61 -5.51 -1.40
CA LEU A 110 -7.75 -5.79 -2.28
C LEU A 110 -7.52 -7.07 -3.09
N TYR A 111 -6.30 -7.31 -3.56
CA TYR A 111 -5.94 -8.54 -4.25
C TYR A 111 -6.17 -9.79 -3.37
N LEU A 112 -5.67 -9.75 -2.13
CA LEU A 112 -5.73 -10.85 -1.16
C LEU A 112 -7.13 -11.02 -0.53
N ALA A 113 -7.75 -9.95 -0.06
CA ALA A 113 -8.99 -9.98 0.70
C ALA A 113 -10.26 -9.85 -0.17
N GLY A 114 -10.14 -9.49 -1.46
CA GLY A 114 -11.27 -9.32 -2.37
C GLY A 114 -12.31 -8.34 -1.84
N PHE A 115 -13.58 -8.77 -1.83
CA PHE A 115 -14.70 -8.00 -1.30
C PHE A 115 -14.45 -7.47 0.13
N GLY A 116 -13.82 -8.27 1.01
CA GLY A 116 -13.52 -7.86 2.38
C GLY A 116 -12.59 -6.63 2.45
N GLY A 117 -11.69 -6.48 1.48
CA GLY A 117 -10.80 -5.33 1.36
C GLY A 117 -11.54 -4.02 1.06
N LEU A 118 -12.75 -4.07 0.50
CA LEU A 118 -13.56 -2.87 0.24
C LEU A 118 -13.98 -2.15 1.51
N ALA A 119 -13.95 -2.81 2.68
CA ALA A 119 -14.15 -2.16 3.97
C ALA A 119 -13.17 -0.99 4.19
N PHE A 120 -11.92 -1.12 3.73
CA PHE A 120 -10.92 -0.07 3.85
C PHE A 120 -11.29 1.14 3.01
N VAL A 121 -11.61 0.92 1.74
CA VAL A 121 -12.02 1.96 0.80
C VAL A 121 -13.27 2.69 1.30
N MET A 122 -14.29 1.95 1.74
CA MET A 122 -15.54 2.54 2.25
C MET A 122 -15.37 3.27 3.58
N GLY A 123 -14.66 2.68 4.53
CA GLY A 123 -14.39 3.29 5.83
C GLY A 123 -13.65 4.61 5.68
N TRP A 124 -12.53 4.60 4.94
CA TRP A 124 -11.74 5.82 4.70
C TRP A 124 -12.53 6.90 3.94
N THR A 125 -13.28 6.53 2.89
CA THR A 125 -14.15 7.47 2.16
C THR A 125 -15.18 8.10 3.10
N GLY A 126 -15.85 7.28 3.91
CA GLY A 126 -16.82 7.78 4.89
C GLY A 126 -16.17 8.71 5.91
N GLY A 127 -14.92 8.46 6.29
CA GLY A 127 -14.18 9.34 7.21
C GLY A 127 -13.98 10.74 6.63
N TYR A 128 -13.62 10.84 5.35
CA TYR A 128 -13.56 12.13 4.66
C TYR A 128 -14.93 12.82 4.54
N VAL A 129 -16.01 12.06 4.38
CA VAL A 129 -17.37 12.60 4.43
C VAL A 129 -17.68 13.18 5.82
N LEU A 130 -17.32 12.47 6.90
CA LEU A 130 -17.46 13.00 8.26
C LEU A 130 -16.65 14.28 8.45
N VAL A 131 -15.41 14.32 7.96
CA VAL A 131 -14.58 15.52 7.98
C VAL A 131 -15.24 16.67 7.24
N ALA A 132 -15.81 16.43 6.06
CA ALA A 132 -16.47 17.43 5.24
C ALA A 132 -17.65 18.08 5.96
N LEU A 133 -18.47 17.25 6.62
CA LEU A 133 -19.74 17.66 7.20
C LEU A 133 -19.60 18.16 8.64
N LEU A 134 -18.75 17.52 9.44
CA LEU A 134 -18.73 17.68 10.90
C LEU A 134 -17.48 18.33 11.46
N LEU A 135 -16.33 18.32 10.77
CA LEU A 135 -15.06 18.83 11.32
C LEU A 135 -14.51 20.05 10.58
N ALA A 136 -14.24 19.93 9.29
CA ALA A 136 -13.53 20.95 8.50
C ALA A 136 -14.14 22.36 8.60
N PRO A 137 -15.48 22.56 8.51
CA PRO A 137 -16.07 23.89 8.59
C PRO A 137 -15.88 24.54 9.96
N PHE A 138 -15.99 23.73 11.02
CA PHE A 138 -15.90 24.18 12.40
C PHE A 138 -14.45 24.51 12.76
N LEU A 139 -13.50 23.63 12.43
CA LEU A 139 -12.08 23.90 12.63
C LEU A 139 -11.69 25.22 11.95
N ARG A 140 -12.10 25.41 10.69
CA ARG A 140 -11.78 26.66 9.98
C ARG A 140 -12.39 27.90 10.64
N LYS A 141 -13.61 27.79 11.19
CA LYS A 141 -14.30 28.87 11.90
C LYS A 141 -13.59 29.27 13.20
N PHE A 142 -13.04 28.31 13.94
CA PHE A 142 -12.30 28.58 15.18
C PHE A 142 -10.95 29.25 14.94
N GLY A 143 -10.32 28.99 13.78
CA GLY A 143 -9.16 29.76 13.32
C GLY A 143 -7.92 29.68 14.22
N GLN A 144 -7.80 28.62 15.02
CA GLN A 144 -6.58 28.31 15.79
C GLN A 144 -5.46 27.80 14.87
N PHE A 145 -4.25 27.68 15.40
CA PHE A 145 -3.12 27.10 14.69
C PHE A 145 -3.07 25.58 14.80
N THR A 146 -3.59 25.00 15.89
CA THR A 146 -3.51 23.55 16.15
C THR A 146 -4.83 22.97 16.68
N ILE A 147 -5.01 21.65 16.53
CA ILE A 147 -6.16 20.93 17.10
C ILE A 147 -6.15 20.92 18.63
N PRO A 148 -5.01 20.70 19.32
CA PRO A 148 -4.97 20.82 20.78
C PRO A 148 -5.39 22.20 21.29
N ASP A 149 -5.03 23.28 20.58
CA ASP A 149 -5.48 24.63 20.93
C ASP A 149 -7.00 24.78 20.76
N PHE A 150 -7.56 24.17 19.72
CA PHE A 150 -9.00 24.08 19.55
C PHE A 150 -9.67 23.34 20.73
N LEU A 151 -9.12 22.22 21.18
CA LEU A 151 -9.65 21.47 22.32
C LEU A 151 -9.59 22.29 23.62
N GLY A 152 -8.46 22.97 23.87
CA GLY A 152 -8.31 23.86 25.02
C GLY A 152 -9.30 25.03 25.00
N ALA A 153 -9.50 25.65 23.83
CA ALA A 153 -10.46 26.74 23.67
C ALA A 153 -11.91 26.27 23.79
N ARG A 154 -12.23 25.04 23.33
CA ARG A 154 -13.60 24.52 23.31
C ARG A 154 -14.08 23.97 24.64
N TYR A 155 -13.22 23.26 25.37
CA TYR A 155 -13.57 22.57 26.62
C TYR A 155 -13.07 23.31 27.88
N GLY A 156 -12.19 24.29 27.71
CA GLY A 156 -11.61 25.05 28.81
C GLY A 156 -10.44 24.32 29.49
N GLY A 157 -9.45 25.08 29.92
CA GLY A 157 -8.32 24.60 30.74
C GLY A 157 -7.14 24.00 29.98
N HIS A 158 -6.02 23.83 30.69
CA HIS A 158 -4.78 23.26 30.15
C HIS A 158 -4.84 21.74 30.00
N GLY A 159 -5.74 21.04 30.71
CA GLY A 159 -5.89 19.59 30.67
C GLY A 159 -6.26 19.05 29.28
N PRO A 160 -7.39 19.47 28.67
CA PRO A 160 -7.78 19.02 27.33
C PRO A 160 -6.74 19.33 26.25
N ARG A 161 -6.07 20.50 26.36
CA ARG A 161 -4.97 20.88 25.48
C ARG A 161 -3.78 19.91 25.62
N PHE A 162 -3.36 19.62 26.85
CA PHE A 162 -2.23 18.71 27.12
C PHE A 162 -2.51 17.29 26.63
N ILE A 163 -3.71 16.75 26.90
CA ILE A 163 -4.15 15.45 26.38
C ILE A 163 -4.14 15.45 24.85
N GLY A 164 -4.65 16.52 24.23
CA GLY A 164 -4.62 16.68 22.77
C GLY A 164 -3.20 16.67 22.20
N VAL A 165 -2.24 17.31 22.87
CA VAL A 165 -0.83 17.29 22.46
C VAL A 165 -0.26 15.87 22.54
N LEU A 166 -0.48 15.16 23.64
CA LEU A 166 0.00 13.78 23.81
C LEU A 166 -0.55 12.85 22.72
N ILE A 167 -1.87 12.92 22.46
CA ILE A 167 -2.52 12.11 21.41
C ILE A 167 -1.96 12.48 20.03
N ALA A 168 -1.83 13.78 19.72
CA ALA A 168 -1.31 14.22 18.43
C ALA A 168 0.12 13.75 18.19
N ILE A 169 0.99 13.81 19.21
CA ILE A 169 2.37 13.32 19.13
C ILE A 169 2.39 11.79 18.95
N LEU A 170 1.64 11.06 19.77
CA LEU A 170 1.59 9.59 19.71
C LEU A 170 1.14 9.11 18.32
N CYS A 171 0.02 9.62 17.82
CA CYS A 171 -0.49 9.26 16.50
C CYS A 171 0.47 9.64 15.37
N SER A 172 1.08 10.84 15.45
CA SER A 172 2.01 11.31 14.41
C SER A 172 3.30 10.51 14.42
N PHE A 173 3.82 10.13 15.59
CA PHE A 173 5.03 9.34 15.71
C PHE A 173 4.87 7.95 15.10
N THR A 174 3.80 7.23 15.47
CA THR A 174 3.50 5.91 14.88
C THR A 174 3.36 6.00 13.36
N TYR A 175 2.70 7.05 12.87
CA TYR A 175 2.52 7.25 11.43
C TYR A 175 3.84 7.53 10.72
N VAL A 176 4.68 8.43 11.27
CA VAL A 176 5.99 8.78 10.69
C VAL A 176 6.92 7.55 10.61
N VAL A 177 6.92 6.69 11.64
CA VAL A 177 7.71 5.45 11.62
C VAL A 177 7.33 4.56 10.43
N ALA A 178 6.02 4.34 10.21
CA ALA A 178 5.55 3.54 9.08
C ALA A 178 5.94 4.13 7.72
N GLN A 179 5.89 5.47 7.58
CA GLN A 179 6.28 6.13 6.33
C GLN A 179 7.79 6.05 6.08
N ILE A 180 8.62 6.25 7.11
CA ILE A 180 10.07 6.14 7.00
C ILE A 180 10.47 4.72 6.59
N TYR A 181 9.83 3.71 7.19
CA TYR A 181 10.03 2.32 6.82
C TYR A 181 9.66 2.05 5.36
N GLY A 182 8.52 2.58 4.91
CA GLY A 182 8.11 2.51 3.50
C GLY A 182 9.12 3.15 2.54
N VAL A 183 9.67 4.32 2.88
CA VAL A 183 10.74 4.97 2.08
C VAL A 183 11.98 4.09 1.99
N GLY A 184 12.40 3.49 3.12
CA GLY A 184 13.54 2.58 3.16
C GLY A 184 13.34 1.35 2.27
N ILE A 185 12.18 0.69 2.38
CA ILE A 185 11.79 -0.46 1.56
C ILE A 185 11.79 -0.13 0.07
N ILE A 186 11.16 0.99 -0.32
CA ILE A 186 11.05 1.34 -1.74
C ILE A 186 12.44 1.66 -2.30
N THR A 187 13.26 2.38 -1.53
CA THR A 187 14.61 2.75 -1.97
C THR A 187 15.51 1.53 -2.11
N THR A 188 15.47 0.58 -1.17
CA THR A 188 16.26 -0.66 -1.26
C THR A 188 15.86 -1.50 -2.46
N ARG A 189 14.56 -1.72 -2.64
CA ARG A 189 14.03 -2.57 -3.71
C ARG A 189 14.27 -1.99 -5.11
N LEU A 190 14.11 -0.68 -5.29
CA LEU A 190 14.21 -0.06 -6.61
C LEU A 190 15.63 0.36 -7.00
N THR A 191 16.47 0.70 -6.03
CA THR A 191 17.80 1.26 -6.33
C THR A 191 18.96 0.36 -5.89
N GLY A 192 18.69 -0.66 -5.08
CA GLY A 192 19.70 -1.54 -4.48
C GLY A 192 20.57 -0.84 -3.43
N VAL A 193 20.19 0.35 -2.96
CA VAL A 193 20.86 1.07 -1.88
C VAL A 193 20.47 0.45 -0.53
N GLN A 194 21.39 0.44 0.44
CA GLN A 194 21.10 -0.06 1.79
C GLN A 194 19.93 0.68 2.44
N PHE A 195 19.17 -0.02 3.29
CA PHE A 195 17.95 0.49 3.90
C PHE A 195 18.17 1.79 4.65
N GLU A 196 19.22 1.83 5.46
CA GLU A 196 19.59 2.98 6.28
C GLU A 196 19.91 4.20 5.42
N ILE A 197 20.71 4.01 4.36
CA ILE A 197 21.09 5.10 3.44
C ILE A 197 19.85 5.64 2.72
N GLY A 198 18.96 4.75 2.25
CA GLY A 198 17.71 5.14 1.61
C GLY A 198 16.80 5.96 2.53
N VAL A 199 16.69 5.52 3.79
CA VAL A 199 15.97 6.25 4.85
C VAL A 199 16.57 7.65 5.06
N PHE A 200 17.88 7.75 5.25
CA PHE A 200 18.53 9.05 5.48
C PHE A 200 18.38 10.00 4.30
N LEU A 201 18.52 9.51 3.07
CA LEU A 201 18.39 10.32 1.86
C LEU A 201 16.97 10.85 1.68
N GLY A 202 15.95 9.99 1.90
CA GLY A 202 14.56 10.39 1.88
C GLY A 202 14.21 11.40 2.98
N LEU A 203 14.65 11.15 4.22
CA LEU A 203 14.47 12.07 5.35
C LEU A 203 15.13 13.41 5.09
N ALA A 204 16.38 13.44 4.62
CA ALA A 204 17.09 14.69 4.36
C ALA A 204 16.30 15.58 3.37
N GLY A 205 15.78 15.01 2.27
CA GLY A 205 14.96 15.74 1.32
C GLY A 205 13.68 16.32 1.94
N ILE A 206 12.95 15.51 2.72
CA ILE A 206 11.71 15.92 3.40
C ILE A 206 11.98 17.01 4.44
N LEU A 207 13.07 16.89 5.20
CA LEU A 207 13.43 17.86 6.24
C LEU A 207 13.84 19.20 5.61
N VAL A 208 14.62 19.20 4.53
CA VAL A 208 15.01 20.43 3.83
C VAL A 208 13.79 21.22 3.36
N CYS A 209 12.81 20.57 2.73
CA CYS A 209 11.63 21.28 2.26
C CYS A 209 10.70 21.72 3.39
N SER A 210 10.56 20.90 4.44
CA SER A 210 9.58 21.15 5.51
C SER A 210 10.08 22.19 6.53
N PHE A 211 11.36 22.15 6.91
CA PHE A 211 11.92 23.10 7.88
C PHE A 211 12.03 24.53 7.36
N LEU A 212 12.31 24.71 6.06
CA LEU A 212 12.54 26.05 5.51
C LEU A 212 11.25 26.83 5.28
N GLY A 213 10.19 26.19 4.82
CA GLY A 213 8.95 26.88 4.42
C GLY A 213 7.68 26.44 5.15
N GLY A 214 7.79 25.51 6.11
CA GLY A 214 6.66 25.01 6.88
C GLY A 214 5.50 24.51 6.01
N MET A 215 4.27 24.77 6.45
CA MET A 215 3.05 24.32 5.79
C MET A 215 2.89 24.87 4.37
N LYS A 216 3.44 26.06 4.07
CA LYS A 216 3.45 26.61 2.71
C LYS A 216 4.28 25.74 1.77
N ALA A 217 5.53 25.46 2.11
CA ALA A 217 6.39 24.60 1.31
C ALA A 217 5.78 23.21 1.15
N VAL A 218 5.34 22.62 2.27
CA VAL A 218 4.74 21.27 2.30
C VAL A 218 3.50 21.20 1.40
N THR A 219 2.64 22.22 1.39
CA THR A 219 1.46 22.23 0.53
C THR A 219 1.83 22.22 -0.96
N TRP A 220 2.79 23.05 -1.37
CA TRP A 220 3.17 23.15 -2.78
C TRP A 220 3.96 21.93 -3.26
N THR A 221 4.81 21.34 -2.42
CA THR A 221 5.48 20.06 -2.74
C THR A 221 4.45 18.95 -2.90
N GLN A 222 3.40 18.93 -2.09
CA GLN A 222 2.38 17.88 -2.17
C GLN A 222 1.46 17.99 -3.36
N VAL A 223 1.14 19.19 -3.83
CA VAL A 223 0.45 19.33 -5.12
C VAL A 223 1.29 18.71 -6.23
N ALA A 224 2.61 18.96 -6.23
CA ALA A 224 3.52 18.36 -7.21
C ALA A 224 3.60 16.83 -7.05
N GLN A 225 3.66 16.33 -5.81
CA GLN A 225 3.63 14.90 -5.49
C GLN A 225 2.34 14.23 -5.96
N TYR A 226 1.18 14.85 -5.71
CA TYR A 226 -0.11 14.30 -6.13
C TYR A 226 -0.14 14.05 -7.65
N ILE A 227 0.31 15.03 -8.45
CA ILE A 227 0.38 14.90 -9.91
C ILE A 227 1.26 13.71 -10.31
N ILE A 228 2.44 13.57 -9.69
CA ILE A 228 3.33 12.44 -9.96
C ILE A 228 2.64 11.12 -9.60
N LEU A 229 2.08 11.04 -8.39
CA LEU A 229 1.50 9.82 -7.84
C LEU A 229 0.29 9.35 -8.64
N ILE A 230 -0.61 10.26 -9.04
CA ILE A 230 -1.80 9.87 -9.80
C ILE A 230 -1.44 9.42 -11.21
N ILE A 231 -0.48 10.08 -11.87
CA ILE A 231 0.01 9.65 -13.19
C ILE A 231 0.71 8.29 -13.08
N ALA A 232 1.61 8.14 -12.09
CA ALA A 232 2.32 6.89 -11.83
C ALA A 232 1.37 5.73 -11.50
N TYR A 233 0.26 5.99 -10.82
CA TYR A 233 -0.76 4.98 -10.53
C TYR A 233 -1.59 4.64 -11.77
N MET A 234 -2.04 5.65 -12.51
CA MET A 234 -2.97 5.46 -13.63
C MET A 234 -2.32 4.78 -14.84
N ILE A 235 -1.07 5.10 -15.18
CA ILE A 235 -0.38 4.55 -16.36
C ILE A 235 -0.41 3.00 -16.39
N PRO A 236 0.09 2.27 -15.37
CA PRO A 236 0.13 0.81 -15.41
C PRO A 236 -1.27 0.19 -15.40
N VAL A 237 -2.23 0.78 -14.68
CA VAL A 237 -3.60 0.25 -14.62
C VAL A 237 -4.31 0.43 -15.97
N VAL A 238 -4.14 1.59 -16.60
CA VAL A 238 -4.67 1.86 -17.95
C VAL A 238 -4.00 0.94 -18.97
N TRP A 239 -2.69 0.74 -18.89
CA TRP A 239 -1.98 -0.20 -19.76
C TRP A 239 -2.54 -1.62 -19.62
N LEU A 240 -2.63 -2.17 -18.41
CA LEU A 240 -3.21 -3.49 -18.18
C LEU A 240 -4.63 -3.59 -18.73
N SER A 241 -5.45 -2.56 -18.52
CA SER A 241 -6.80 -2.47 -19.07
C SER A 241 -6.80 -2.54 -20.60
N VAL A 242 -5.93 -1.79 -21.30
CA VAL A 242 -5.84 -1.81 -22.77
C VAL A 242 -5.36 -3.17 -23.28
N VAL A 243 -4.34 -3.77 -22.66
CA VAL A 243 -3.80 -5.06 -23.11
C VAL A 243 -4.82 -6.19 -22.93
N GLN A 244 -5.56 -6.19 -21.82
CA GLN A 244 -6.49 -7.27 -21.51
C GLN A 244 -7.87 -7.09 -22.17
N THR A 245 -8.32 -5.85 -22.40
CA THR A 245 -9.70 -5.57 -22.83
C THR A 245 -9.83 -4.66 -24.06
N GLY A 246 -8.74 -4.02 -24.49
CA GLY A 246 -8.75 -2.99 -25.53
C GLY A 246 -9.29 -1.62 -25.08
N VAL A 247 -9.82 -1.50 -23.86
CA VAL A 247 -10.43 -0.26 -23.35
C VAL A 247 -9.49 0.45 -22.37
N PRO A 248 -9.21 1.76 -22.53
CA PRO A 248 -8.26 2.50 -21.67
C PRO A 248 -8.85 2.98 -20.34
N ILE A 249 -10.08 2.59 -20.00
CA ILE A 249 -10.78 3.04 -18.79
C ILE A 249 -11.01 1.82 -17.88
N PRO A 250 -10.08 1.51 -16.95
CA PRO A 250 -10.11 0.31 -16.12
C PRO A 250 -11.38 0.21 -15.25
N GLN A 251 -11.93 1.36 -14.84
CA GLN A 251 -13.12 1.41 -14.00
C GLN A 251 -14.38 0.91 -14.73
N LEU A 252 -14.44 1.04 -16.06
CA LEU A 252 -15.58 0.59 -16.86
C LEU A 252 -15.53 -0.92 -17.12
N ILE A 253 -14.33 -1.47 -17.30
CA ILE A 253 -14.14 -2.90 -17.57
C ILE A 253 -14.03 -3.77 -16.32
N TYR A 254 -13.97 -3.15 -15.14
CA TYR A 254 -13.88 -3.84 -13.85
C TYR A 254 -14.91 -4.98 -13.73
N GLY A 255 -16.18 -4.72 -14.05
CA GLY A 255 -17.24 -5.72 -13.93
C GLY A 255 -17.05 -6.92 -14.87
N GLN A 256 -16.64 -6.66 -16.11
CA GLN A 256 -16.36 -7.71 -17.09
C GLN A 256 -15.15 -8.55 -16.66
N GLN A 257 -14.08 -7.91 -16.23
CA GLN A 257 -12.87 -8.63 -15.78
C GLN A 257 -13.10 -9.40 -14.49
N LEU A 258 -13.92 -8.87 -13.58
CA LEU A 258 -14.31 -9.58 -12.37
C LEU A 258 -15.03 -10.89 -12.70
N GLN A 259 -15.91 -10.89 -13.71
CA GLN A 259 -16.58 -12.12 -14.18
C GLN A 259 -15.59 -13.15 -14.72
N GLN A 260 -14.59 -12.71 -15.49
CA GLN A 260 -13.55 -13.62 -16.01
C GLN A 260 -12.72 -14.23 -14.88
N VAL A 261 -12.33 -13.41 -13.89
CA VAL A 261 -11.65 -13.88 -12.69
C VAL A 261 -12.52 -14.88 -11.93
N THR A 262 -13.82 -14.62 -11.75
CA THR A 262 -14.73 -15.56 -11.08
C THR A 262 -14.82 -16.90 -11.82
N GLN A 263 -14.86 -16.90 -13.16
CA GLN A 263 -14.85 -18.14 -13.95
C GLN A 263 -13.53 -18.92 -13.79
N LEU A 264 -12.39 -18.23 -13.73
CA LEU A 264 -11.09 -18.85 -13.46
C LEU A 264 -11.04 -19.42 -12.04
N GLU A 265 -11.56 -18.69 -11.04
CA GLU A 265 -11.67 -19.17 -9.66
C GLU A 265 -12.49 -20.46 -9.58
N GLU A 266 -13.62 -20.55 -10.29
CA GLU A 266 -14.43 -21.77 -10.35
C GLU A 266 -13.67 -22.96 -10.93
N LYS A 267 -12.91 -22.74 -12.01
CA LYS A 267 -12.05 -23.78 -12.61
C LYS A 267 -10.97 -24.24 -11.64
N LEU A 268 -10.29 -23.31 -10.97
CA LEU A 268 -9.23 -23.63 -10.01
C LEU A 268 -9.77 -24.38 -8.79
N ILE A 269 -10.95 -24.01 -8.29
CA ILE A 269 -11.60 -24.73 -7.18
C ILE A 269 -11.90 -26.19 -7.57
N ALA A 270 -12.31 -26.41 -8.82
CA ALA A 270 -12.65 -27.73 -9.34
C ALA A 270 -11.42 -28.55 -9.77
N ASP A 271 -10.23 -27.96 -9.87
CA ASP A 271 -9.02 -28.63 -10.37
C ASP A 271 -8.49 -29.66 -9.35
N PRO A 272 -8.39 -30.95 -9.72
CA PRO A 272 -7.82 -31.98 -8.85
C PRO A 272 -6.38 -31.69 -8.42
N LYS A 273 -5.56 -31.11 -9.31
CA LYS A 273 -4.14 -30.83 -9.03
C LYS A 273 -3.96 -29.67 -8.05
N GLU A 274 -4.78 -28.63 -8.18
CA GLU A 274 -4.86 -27.56 -7.18
C GLU A 274 -5.26 -28.13 -5.81
N ASN A 275 -6.25 -29.02 -5.77
CA ASN A 275 -6.70 -29.63 -4.52
C ASN A 275 -5.64 -30.55 -3.89
N GLU A 276 -4.85 -31.27 -4.70
CA GLU A 276 -3.70 -32.06 -4.25
C GLU A 276 -2.66 -31.16 -3.54
N VAL A 277 -2.24 -30.06 -4.17
CA VAL A 277 -1.30 -29.10 -3.57
C VAL A 277 -1.84 -28.50 -2.28
N ARG A 278 -3.12 -28.13 -2.27
CA ARG A 278 -3.77 -27.57 -1.08
C ARG A 278 -3.78 -28.57 0.07
N GLN A 279 -4.01 -29.85 -0.21
CA GLN A 279 -3.92 -30.90 0.79
C GLN A 279 -2.50 -31.05 1.34
N ILE A 280 -1.48 -31.04 0.48
CA ILE A 280 -0.06 -31.08 0.91
C ILE A 280 0.26 -29.96 1.90
N PHE A 281 -0.17 -28.73 1.62
CA PHE A 281 0.04 -27.61 2.55
C PHE A 281 -0.78 -27.73 3.84
N ALA A 282 -2.03 -28.23 3.76
CA ALA A 282 -2.86 -28.47 4.92
C ALA A 282 -2.24 -29.52 5.86
N ASP A 283 -1.74 -30.63 5.30
CA ASP A 283 -1.12 -31.72 6.05
C ASP A 283 0.19 -31.27 6.72
N ARG A 284 1.04 -30.51 6.01
CA ARG A 284 2.25 -29.90 6.57
C ARG A 284 1.92 -28.97 7.74
N ALA A 285 0.90 -28.12 7.60
CA ALA A 285 0.52 -27.19 8.65
C ALA A 285 -0.11 -27.90 9.86
N ALA A 286 -0.89 -28.97 9.64
CA ALA A 286 -1.44 -29.79 10.71
C ALA A 286 -0.33 -30.51 11.49
N LEU A 287 0.62 -31.13 10.78
CA LEU A 287 1.78 -31.77 11.39
C LEU A 287 2.60 -30.79 12.22
N ALA A 288 2.88 -29.60 11.68
CA ALA A 288 3.59 -28.55 12.41
C ALA A 288 2.82 -28.09 13.66
N THR A 289 1.49 -27.99 13.58
CA THR A 289 0.64 -27.65 14.74
C THR A 289 0.74 -28.70 15.84
N GLU A 290 0.76 -29.98 15.49
CA GLU A 290 0.96 -31.07 16.47
C GLU A 290 2.36 -31.02 17.08
N ARG A 291 3.41 -30.84 16.26
CA ARG A 291 4.80 -30.73 16.74
C ARG A 291 5.01 -29.55 17.70
N LEU A 292 4.30 -28.44 17.49
CA LEU A 292 4.37 -27.27 18.36
C LEU A 292 3.71 -27.47 19.74
N LYS A 293 2.90 -28.52 19.95
CA LYS A 293 2.31 -28.82 21.27
C LYS A 293 3.37 -29.30 22.27
N ASP A 294 4.32 -30.11 21.80
CA ASP A 294 5.42 -30.64 22.62
C ASP A 294 6.70 -30.71 21.77
N VAL A 295 7.41 -29.58 21.75
CA VAL A 295 8.59 -29.39 20.89
C VAL A 295 9.77 -30.31 21.24
N PRO A 296 10.17 -30.46 22.53
CA PRO A 296 11.27 -31.34 22.90
C PRO A 296 11.03 -32.80 22.46
N ARG A 297 9.80 -33.27 22.66
CA ARG A 297 9.40 -34.63 22.27
C ARG A 297 9.41 -34.79 20.75
N ALA A 298 8.75 -33.88 20.02
CA ALA A 298 8.68 -33.93 18.56
C ALA A 298 10.06 -33.87 17.90
N LEU A 299 11.00 -33.10 18.47
CA LEU A 299 12.36 -32.98 17.97
C LEU A 299 13.15 -34.27 18.11
N SER A 300 13.10 -34.88 19.30
CA SER A 300 13.82 -36.12 19.61
C SER A 300 13.24 -37.34 18.89
N GLU A 301 11.91 -37.50 18.91
CA GLU A 301 11.22 -38.59 18.19
C GLU A 301 11.41 -38.47 16.67
N GLY A 302 11.28 -37.26 16.11
CA GLY A 302 11.47 -37.05 14.68
C GLY A 302 12.90 -37.33 14.22
N ARG A 303 13.90 -36.95 15.01
CA ARG A 303 15.31 -37.27 14.72
C ARG A 303 15.57 -38.78 14.78
N ALA A 304 15.05 -39.47 15.80
CA ALA A 304 15.18 -40.92 15.92
C ALA A 304 14.52 -41.66 14.74
N GLN A 305 13.36 -41.18 14.27
CA GLN A 305 12.69 -41.73 13.08
C GLN A 305 13.53 -41.56 11.80
N LEU A 306 14.14 -40.39 11.60
CA LEU A 306 15.01 -40.14 10.44
C LEU A 306 16.28 -40.99 10.48
N GLU A 307 16.90 -41.17 11.65
CA GLU A 307 18.04 -42.08 11.83
C GLU A 307 17.67 -43.54 11.55
N GLN A 308 16.47 -43.96 11.97
CA GLN A 308 15.94 -45.28 11.66
C GLN A 308 15.70 -45.46 10.15
N GLN A 309 15.11 -44.47 9.47
CA GLN A 309 14.91 -44.49 8.01
C GLN A 309 16.24 -44.58 7.26
N LEU A 310 17.25 -43.82 7.69
CA LEU A 310 18.59 -43.87 7.11
C LEU A 310 19.23 -45.26 7.26
N SER A 311 19.14 -45.86 8.44
CA SER A 311 19.68 -47.21 8.67
C SER A 311 18.97 -48.28 7.82
N ALA A 312 17.64 -48.18 7.68
CA ALA A 312 16.85 -49.07 6.83
C ALA A 312 17.19 -48.91 5.34
N ALA A 313 17.34 -47.68 4.86
CA ALA A 313 17.75 -47.38 3.48
C ALA A 313 19.15 -47.92 3.16
N ARG A 314 20.10 -47.79 4.11
CA ARG A 314 21.45 -48.38 4.00
C ARG A 314 21.41 -49.90 3.94
N ALA A 315 20.57 -50.54 4.77
CA ALA A 315 20.41 -51.99 4.76
C ALA A 315 19.78 -52.52 3.46
N GLN A 316 18.89 -51.75 2.83
CA GLN A 316 18.25 -52.09 1.56
C GLN A 316 19.11 -51.76 0.33
N GLY A 317 20.24 -51.07 0.50
CA GLY A 317 21.13 -50.71 -0.60
C GLY A 317 20.51 -49.76 -1.62
N ALA A 318 19.57 -48.89 -1.21
CA ALA A 318 18.86 -47.95 -2.07
C ALA A 318 19.54 -46.57 -2.04
N PRO A 319 20.44 -46.24 -3.00
CA PRO A 319 21.26 -45.01 -2.94
C PRO A 319 20.44 -43.72 -2.91
N GLU A 320 19.29 -43.68 -3.61
CA GLU A 320 18.40 -42.51 -3.59
C GLU A 320 17.73 -42.31 -2.23
N ALA A 321 17.24 -43.38 -1.60
CA ALA A 321 16.62 -43.32 -0.28
C ALA A 321 17.63 -42.97 0.82
N ILE A 322 18.89 -43.41 0.69
CA ILE A 322 19.99 -43.00 1.58
C ILE A 322 20.20 -41.49 1.46
N ALA A 323 20.36 -40.97 0.24
CA ALA A 323 20.58 -39.55 0.00
C ALA A 323 19.42 -38.68 0.54
N GLN A 324 18.17 -39.11 0.35
CA GLN A 324 16.99 -38.42 0.87
C GLN A 324 16.95 -38.41 2.40
N ALA A 325 17.22 -39.54 3.05
CA ALA A 325 17.23 -39.64 4.50
C ALA A 325 18.39 -38.82 5.13
N GLU A 326 19.57 -38.80 4.49
CA GLU A 326 20.70 -37.96 4.91
C GLU A 326 20.36 -36.47 4.78
N ALA A 327 19.76 -36.06 3.66
CA ALA A 327 19.32 -34.67 3.46
C ALA A 327 18.23 -34.25 4.46
N ALA A 328 17.26 -35.12 4.74
CA ALA A 328 16.20 -34.85 5.71
C ALA A 328 16.75 -34.73 7.14
N LEU A 329 17.71 -35.56 7.53
CA LEU A 329 18.40 -35.46 8.82
C LEU A 329 19.23 -34.17 8.92
N ALA A 330 19.90 -33.78 7.84
CA ALA A 330 20.68 -32.53 7.78
C ALA A 330 19.80 -31.27 7.83
N ALA A 331 18.60 -31.33 7.25
CA ALA A 331 17.62 -30.25 7.27
C ALA A 331 16.78 -30.21 8.58
N TRP A 332 16.88 -31.23 9.43
CA TRP A 332 16.12 -31.29 10.68
C TRP A 332 16.61 -30.22 11.67
N PRO A 333 15.71 -29.52 12.39
CA PRO A 333 16.11 -28.46 13.32
C PRO A 333 17.11 -28.95 14.37
N THR A 334 18.14 -28.16 14.63
CA THR A 334 19.23 -28.52 15.55
C THR A 334 18.89 -28.30 17.02
N ASP A 335 18.03 -27.33 17.31
CA ASP A 335 17.62 -26.96 18.66
C ASP A 335 16.13 -26.60 18.73
N GLU A 336 15.62 -26.44 19.96
CA GLU A 336 14.21 -26.11 20.20
C GLU A 336 13.80 -24.75 19.63
N ALA A 337 14.70 -23.76 19.59
CA ALA A 337 14.37 -22.43 19.11
C ALA A 337 14.17 -22.45 17.58
N ALA A 338 15.11 -23.06 16.86
CA ALA A 338 15.03 -23.32 15.43
C ALA A 338 13.81 -24.18 15.09
N ALA A 339 13.49 -25.20 15.91
CA ALA A 339 12.31 -26.03 15.70
C ALA A 339 11.01 -25.23 15.85
N ARG A 340 10.90 -24.40 16.89
CA ARG A 340 9.75 -23.51 17.09
C ARG A 340 9.57 -22.56 15.93
N GLU A 341 10.64 -21.95 15.45
CA GLU A 341 10.59 -21.02 14.32
C GLU A 341 10.18 -21.73 13.02
N ALA A 342 10.81 -22.85 12.69
CA ALA A 342 10.52 -23.63 11.49
C ALA A 342 9.07 -24.14 11.47
N TRP A 343 8.61 -24.76 12.57
CA TRP A 343 7.24 -25.27 12.64
C TRP A 343 6.21 -24.14 12.77
N ALA A 344 6.56 -22.99 13.33
CA ALA A 344 5.68 -21.81 13.29
C ALA A 344 5.49 -21.31 11.84
N LYS A 345 6.55 -21.32 11.03
CA LYS A 345 6.50 -20.99 9.61
C LYS A 345 5.66 -22.01 8.82
N GLU A 346 5.85 -23.31 9.06
CA GLU A 346 5.06 -24.38 8.44
C GLU A 346 3.58 -24.32 8.83
N ARG A 347 3.27 -24.05 10.11
CA ARG A 347 1.88 -23.82 10.56
C ARG A 347 1.23 -22.66 9.79
N GLY A 348 2.00 -21.64 9.42
CA GLY A 348 1.54 -20.54 8.58
C GLY A 348 1.06 -20.96 7.19
N LEU A 349 1.47 -22.12 6.69
CA LEU A 349 1.03 -22.67 5.40
C LEU A 349 -0.45 -23.12 5.41
N ALA A 350 -1.10 -23.18 6.58
CA ALA A 350 -2.52 -23.51 6.69
C ALA A 350 -3.40 -22.60 5.80
N ALA A 351 -3.01 -21.32 5.63
CA ALA A 351 -3.69 -20.39 4.76
C ALA A 351 -3.65 -20.81 3.28
N ARG A 352 -2.60 -21.51 2.84
CA ARG A 352 -2.43 -22.02 1.47
C ARG A 352 -3.24 -23.29 1.22
N GLY A 353 -3.48 -24.10 2.25
CA GLY A 353 -4.34 -25.28 2.15
C GLY A 353 -5.84 -24.96 2.19
N ALA A 354 -6.21 -23.79 2.69
CA ALA A 354 -7.61 -23.37 2.79
C ALA A 354 -8.29 -23.20 1.41
N PRO A 355 -9.64 -23.27 1.39
CA PRO A 355 -10.54 -22.65 0.43
C PRO A 355 -9.94 -21.59 -0.47
N LEU A 356 -9.89 -21.72 -1.81
CA LEU A 356 -9.73 -20.51 -2.62
C LEU A 356 -10.96 -19.62 -2.39
N LEU A 357 -10.76 -18.45 -1.77
CA LEU A 357 -11.82 -17.48 -1.56
C LEU A 357 -12.12 -16.77 -2.88
N ARG A 358 -13.39 -16.79 -3.29
CA ARG A 358 -13.84 -16.07 -4.47
C ARG A 358 -13.71 -14.57 -4.25
N HIS A 359 -13.08 -13.87 -5.18
CA HIS A 359 -12.78 -12.44 -5.00
C HIS A 359 -14.04 -11.58 -4.85
N ALA A 360 -15.13 -11.94 -5.55
CA ALA A 360 -16.40 -11.23 -5.53
C ALA A 360 -17.34 -11.63 -4.38
N GLU A 361 -17.01 -12.68 -3.60
CA GLU A 361 -17.96 -13.24 -2.64
C GLU A 361 -18.14 -12.32 -1.41
N PRO A 362 -19.38 -11.86 -1.14
CA PRO A 362 -19.63 -11.02 0.02
C PRO A 362 -19.69 -11.87 1.30
N PHE A 363 -18.89 -11.46 2.29
CA PHE A 363 -18.88 -12.03 3.64
C PHE A 363 -18.69 -13.56 3.63
N PRO A 364 -17.54 -14.06 3.16
CA PRO A 364 -17.29 -15.50 3.08
C PRO A 364 -17.35 -16.14 4.47
N GLY A 365 -17.90 -17.35 4.55
CA GLY A 365 -18.02 -18.12 5.79
C GLY A 365 -18.50 -19.55 5.52
N LYS A 366 -18.06 -20.50 6.34
CA LYS A 366 -18.39 -21.93 6.19
C LYS A 366 -19.86 -22.24 6.49
N ASP A 367 -20.45 -21.48 7.40
CA ASP A 367 -21.83 -21.59 7.86
C ASP A 367 -22.47 -20.19 8.00
N GLU A 368 -23.79 -20.14 8.21
CA GLU A 368 -24.53 -18.88 8.34
C GLU A 368 -23.99 -18.01 9.50
N HIS A 369 -23.63 -18.64 10.62
CA HIS A 369 -23.04 -17.94 11.76
C HIS A 369 -21.69 -17.27 11.41
N ALA A 370 -20.77 -17.98 10.73
CA ALA A 370 -19.51 -17.36 10.30
C ALA A 370 -19.71 -16.23 9.30
N ARG A 371 -20.68 -16.34 8.38
CA ARG A 371 -21.03 -15.26 7.44
C ARG A 371 -21.55 -14.03 8.19
N ASP A 372 -22.37 -14.24 9.21
CA ASP A 372 -22.87 -13.17 10.07
C ASP A 372 -21.77 -12.48 10.87
N VAL A 373 -20.82 -13.24 11.42
CA VAL A 373 -19.64 -12.69 12.08
C VAL A 373 -18.79 -11.88 11.08
N SER A 374 -18.56 -12.41 9.88
CA SER A 374 -17.83 -11.73 8.80
C SER A 374 -18.48 -10.39 8.44
N ARG A 375 -19.80 -10.36 8.29
CA ARG A 375 -20.58 -9.14 8.04
C ARG A 375 -20.46 -8.12 9.19
N ARG A 376 -20.56 -8.56 10.44
CA ARG A 376 -20.40 -7.67 11.61
C ARG A 376 -18.98 -7.10 11.69
N ASN A 377 -17.97 -7.94 11.48
CA ASN A 377 -16.57 -7.52 11.45
C ASN A 377 -16.32 -6.50 10.34
N PHE A 378 -16.91 -6.70 9.16
CA PHE A 378 -16.82 -5.76 8.06
C PHE A 378 -17.40 -4.39 8.42
N LEU A 379 -18.62 -4.35 8.99
CA LEU A 379 -19.26 -3.11 9.42
C LEU A 379 -18.47 -2.42 10.54
N ALA A 380 -17.98 -3.19 11.51
CA ALA A 380 -17.15 -2.68 12.59
C ALA A 380 -15.84 -2.09 12.07
N LEU A 381 -15.19 -2.74 11.09
CA LEU A 381 -13.99 -2.26 10.44
C LEU A 381 -14.26 -0.97 9.66
N VAL A 382 -15.33 -0.93 8.86
CA VAL A 382 -15.75 0.29 8.14
C VAL A 382 -15.94 1.45 9.11
N LEU A 383 -16.66 1.24 10.22
CA LEU A 383 -16.90 2.27 11.23
C LEU A 383 -15.59 2.71 11.92
N CYS A 384 -14.74 1.76 12.30
CA CYS A 384 -13.45 2.03 12.93
C CYS A 384 -12.56 2.89 12.03
N LEU A 385 -12.42 2.51 10.75
CA LEU A 385 -11.63 3.24 9.77
C LEU A 385 -12.24 4.61 9.44
N MET A 386 -13.57 4.73 9.43
CA MET A 386 -14.29 5.97 9.22
C MET A 386 -14.01 6.98 10.34
N VAL A 387 -14.17 6.56 11.60
CA VAL A 387 -13.88 7.43 12.75
C VAL A 387 -12.38 7.73 12.84
N GLY A 388 -11.52 6.74 12.61
CA GLY A 388 -10.06 6.90 12.63
C GLY A 388 -9.57 7.91 11.61
N THR A 389 -10.05 7.83 10.37
CA THR A 389 -9.71 8.78 9.29
C THR A 389 -10.15 10.19 9.63
N ALA A 390 -11.34 10.34 10.22
CA ALA A 390 -11.85 11.65 10.60
C ALA A 390 -11.05 12.32 11.72
N ALA A 391 -10.32 11.54 12.52
CA ALA A 391 -9.52 12.02 13.64
C ALA A 391 -8.05 12.32 13.28
N LEU A 392 -7.62 12.11 12.04
CA LEU A 392 -6.22 12.24 11.64
C LEU A 392 -5.70 13.69 11.78
N PRO A 393 -4.73 13.97 12.68
CA PRO A 393 -4.30 15.33 12.95
C PRO A 393 -3.74 16.04 11.72
N HIS A 394 -2.94 15.35 10.90
CA HIS A 394 -2.34 15.92 9.70
C HIS A 394 -3.39 16.32 8.65
N ILE A 395 -4.47 15.54 8.48
CA ILE A 395 -5.58 15.86 7.58
C ILE A 395 -6.39 17.04 8.12
N LEU A 396 -6.70 17.03 9.42
CA LEU A 396 -7.49 18.09 10.04
C LEU A 396 -6.79 19.45 10.02
N MET A 397 -5.46 19.47 10.16
CA MET A 397 -4.65 20.67 10.08
C MET A 397 -4.72 21.37 8.71
N ARG A 398 -4.93 20.60 7.62
CA ARG A 398 -5.07 21.15 6.26
C ARG A 398 -6.24 22.11 6.12
N TYR A 399 -7.31 21.92 6.89
CA TYR A 399 -8.46 22.80 6.75
C TYR A 399 -8.21 24.20 7.31
N TYR A 400 -7.15 24.42 8.08
CA TYR A 400 -6.71 25.75 8.50
C TYR A 400 -6.00 26.55 7.40
N THR A 401 -5.54 25.93 6.32
CA THR A 401 -4.77 26.59 5.24
C THR A 401 -5.64 27.30 4.20
N THR A 402 -6.94 26.99 4.18
CA THR A 402 -7.89 27.56 3.23
C THR A 402 -8.35 28.97 3.64
N PRO A 403 -8.75 29.84 2.71
CA PRO A 403 -9.10 31.23 3.03
C PRO A 403 -10.42 31.40 3.78
N SER A 404 -11.40 30.50 3.59
CA SER A 404 -12.72 30.64 4.21
C SER A 404 -13.34 29.28 4.54
N VAL A 405 -14.40 29.28 5.36
CA VAL A 405 -15.18 28.08 5.68
C VAL A 405 -15.78 27.44 4.43
N ARG A 406 -16.23 28.25 3.45
CA ARG A 406 -16.74 27.74 2.17
C ARG A 406 -15.65 27.06 1.36
N GLU A 407 -14.46 27.65 1.31
CA GLU A 407 -13.31 27.06 0.63
C GLU A 407 -12.79 25.82 1.35
N ALA A 408 -12.87 25.76 2.69
CA ALA A 408 -12.60 24.53 3.45
C ALA A 408 -13.54 23.39 3.04
N ARG A 409 -14.85 23.65 2.97
CA ARG A 409 -15.84 22.65 2.52
C ARG A 409 -15.59 22.20 1.08
N ASN A 410 -15.38 23.14 0.18
CA ASN A 410 -15.08 22.84 -1.22
C ASN A 410 -13.76 22.06 -1.32
N SER A 411 -12.78 22.36 -0.47
CA SER A 411 -11.52 21.64 -0.44
C SER A 411 -11.72 20.17 -0.10
N VAL A 412 -12.61 19.85 0.84
CA VAL A 412 -12.86 18.44 1.19
C VAL A 412 -13.48 17.70 0.01
N ALA A 413 -14.39 18.35 -0.73
CA ALA A 413 -14.96 17.77 -1.95
C ALA A 413 -13.88 17.51 -3.01
N TRP A 414 -12.93 18.43 -3.18
CA TRP A 414 -11.77 18.21 -4.05
C TRP A 414 -10.86 17.08 -3.53
N SER A 415 -10.57 17.02 -2.22
CA SER A 415 -9.81 15.93 -1.62
C SER A 415 -10.46 14.58 -1.91
N LEU A 416 -11.78 14.48 -1.69
CA LEU A 416 -12.58 13.29 -1.99
C LEU A 416 -12.50 12.93 -3.47
N PHE A 417 -12.65 13.90 -4.37
CA PHE A 417 -12.53 13.65 -5.81
C PHE A 417 -11.16 13.05 -6.19
N PHE A 418 -10.07 13.64 -5.67
CA PHE A 418 -8.71 13.20 -5.98
C PHE A 418 -8.36 11.83 -5.37
N ILE A 419 -8.87 11.53 -4.18
CA ILE A 419 -8.72 10.22 -3.53
C ILE A 419 -9.60 9.18 -4.21
N LEU A 420 -10.80 9.56 -4.66
CA LEU A 420 -11.73 8.67 -5.36
C LEU A 420 -11.13 8.11 -6.65
N LEU A 421 -10.30 8.89 -7.36
CA LEU A 421 -9.57 8.40 -8.52
C LEU A 421 -8.69 7.19 -8.16
N LEU A 422 -8.00 7.21 -7.03
CA LEU A 422 -7.25 6.05 -6.53
C LEU A 422 -8.21 4.92 -6.13
N TYR A 423 -9.24 5.24 -5.34
CA TYR A 423 -10.13 4.24 -4.75
C TYR A 423 -11.00 3.48 -5.75
N LEU A 424 -11.34 4.08 -6.89
CA LEU A 424 -12.04 3.38 -7.97
C LEU A 424 -11.08 2.56 -8.83
N THR A 425 -9.82 2.97 -8.88
CA THR A 425 -8.80 2.33 -9.72
C THR A 425 -8.14 1.16 -8.99
N ALA A 426 -7.98 1.20 -7.67
CA ALA A 426 -7.34 0.14 -6.89
C ALA A 426 -8.06 -1.22 -6.96
N PRO A 427 -9.40 -1.30 -6.84
CA PRO A 427 -10.13 -2.54 -7.06
C PRO A 427 -9.99 -3.06 -8.49
N ALA A 428 -9.97 -2.15 -9.47
CA ALA A 428 -9.75 -2.51 -10.87
C ALA A 428 -8.35 -3.09 -11.08
N LEU A 429 -7.31 -2.46 -10.52
CA LEU A 429 -5.95 -2.99 -10.54
C LEU A 429 -5.87 -4.37 -9.90
N ALA A 430 -6.47 -4.56 -8.72
CA ALA A 430 -6.46 -5.83 -8.02
C ALA A 430 -7.07 -6.97 -8.86
N VAL A 431 -8.19 -6.71 -9.55
CA VAL A 431 -8.82 -7.68 -10.46
C VAL A 431 -7.98 -7.91 -11.71
N LEU A 432 -7.46 -6.86 -12.34
CA LEU A 432 -6.60 -6.97 -13.53
C LEU A 432 -5.32 -7.77 -13.26
N VAL A 433 -4.69 -7.56 -12.10
CA VAL A 433 -3.51 -8.33 -11.66
C VAL A 433 -3.90 -9.78 -11.36
N LYS A 434 -5.03 -10.00 -10.67
CA LYS A 434 -5.53 -11.35 -10.39
C LYS A 434 -5.82 -12.14 -11.65
N TYR A 435 -6.36 -11.50 -12.68
CA TYR A 435 -6.53 -12.10 -14.00
C TYR A 435 -5.18 -12.60 -14.55
N VAL A 436 -4.15 -11.75 -14.61
CA VAL A 436 -2.80 -12.13 -15.09
C VAL A 436 -2.24 -13.31 -14.31
N ILE A 437 -2.36 -13.32 -12.98
CA ILE A 437 -1.86 -14.44 -12.18
C ILE A 437 -2.59 -15.74 -12.56
N TYR A 438 -3.91 -15.70 -12.75
CA TYR A 438 -4.70 -16.91 -13.03
C TYR A 438 -4.62 -17.37 -14.48
N SER A 439 -4.39 -16.46 -15.43
CA SER A 439 -4.29 -16.77 -16.85
C SER A 439 -2.88 -17.08 -17.31
N ASP A 440 -1.88 -16.31 -16.84
CA ASP A 440 -0.54 -16.30 -17.43
C ASP A 440 0.51 -17.00 -16.55
N VAL A 441 0.18 -17.27 -15.28
CA VAL A 441 1.11 -17.93 -14.33
C VAL A 441 0.56 -19.30 -13.94
N THR A 442 -0.67 -19.37 -13.45
CA THR A 442 -1.28 -20.65 -13.06
C THR A 442 -1.50 -21.55 -14.27
N GLY A 443 -1.07 -22.81 -14.16
CA GLY A 443 -1.14 -23.81 -15.23
C GLY A 443 0.02 -23.77 -16.23
N THR A 444 0.99 -22.87 -16.05
CA THR A 444 2.22 -22.83 -16.86
C THR A 444 3.30 -23.73 -16.27
N ALA A 445 4.26 -24.19 -17.08
CA ALA A 445 5.38 -24.96 -16.57
C ALA A 445 6.34 -24.06 -15.78
N PHE A 446 6.91 -24.58 -14.69
CA PHE A 446 7.90 -23.85 -13.86
C PHE A 446 9.10 -23.34 -14.67
N ALA A 447 9.51 -24.08 -15.70
CA ALA A 447 10.59 -23.71 -16.61
C ALA A 447 10.25 -22.52 -17.54
N SER A 448 8.96 -22.23 -17.73
CA SER A 448 8.45 -21.19 -18.64
C SER A 448 7.84 -20.00 -17.92
N LEU A 449 8.16 -19.81 -16.64
CA LEU A 449 7.63 -18.69 -15.86
C LEU A 449 8.02 -17.33 -16.47
N PRO A 450 7.11 -16.33 -16.46
CA PRO A 450 7.42 -14.99 -16.93
C PRO A 450 8.65 -14.40 -16.22
N GLY A 451 9.52 -13.71 -16.97
CA GLY A 451 10.78 -13.17 -16.42
C GLY A 451 10.60 -12.17 -15.25
N TRP A 452 9.42 -11.55 -15.13
CA TRP A 452 9.10 -10.70 -13.97
C TRP A 452 8.96 -11.49 -12.67
N VAL A 453 8.53 -12.76 -12.71
CA VAL A 453 8.41 -13.63 -11.53
C VAL A 453 9.78 -13.87 -10.93
N GLN A 454 10.75 -14.26 -11.76
CA GLN A 454 12.14 -14.47 -11.34
C GLN A 454 12.77 -13.17 -10.81
N SER A 455 12.44 -12.04 -11.45
CA SER A 455 12.92 -10.73 -11.01
C SER A 455 12.44 -10.39 -9.59
N TRP A 456 11.17 -10.66 -9.26
CA TRP A 456 10.62 -10.40 -7.93
C TRP A 456 11.08 -11.42 -6.88
N GLN A 457 11.20 -12.70 -7.24
CA GLN A 457 11.77 -13.71 -6.36
C GLN A 457 13.21 -13.39 -5.95
N ALA A 458 14.00 -12.81 -6.86
CA ALA A 458 15.37 -12.38 -6.59
C ALA A 458 15.46 -11.15 -5.68
N VAL A 459 14.44 -10.28 -5.65
CA VAL A 459 14.39 -9.12 -4.75
C VAL A 459 14.10 -9.56 -3.32
N ASP A 460 13.01 -10.31 -3.12
CA ASP A 460 12.60 -10.77 -1.79
C ASP A 460 11.64 -11.98 -1.93
N PRO A 461 12.07 -13.19 -1.52
CA PRO A 461 11.22 -14.38 -1.51
C PRO A 461 9.96 -14.25 -0.63
N GLY A 462 9.93 -13.30 0.31
CA GLY A 462 8.75 -12.99 1.11
C GLY A 462 7.65 -12.25 0.34
N LEU A 463 7.98 -11.59 -0.79
CA LEU A 463 7.02 -10.87 -1.61
C LEU A 463 6.37 -11.75 -2.68
N LEU A 464 7.18 -12.57 -3.36
CA LEU A 464 6.70 -13.51 -4.36
C LEU A 464 7.50 -14.80 -4.21
N SER A 465 6.81 -15.91 -3.97
CA SER A 465 7.41 -17.23 -3.93
C SER A 465 6.50 -18.21 -4.66
N ILE A 466 7.10 -19.00 -5.55
CA ILE A 466 6.42 -20.10 -6.23
C ILE A 466 7.24 -21.35 -5.95
N VAL A 467 6.60 -22.36 -5.36
CA VAL A 467 7.26 -23.60 -4.93
C VAL A 467 6.44 -24.77 -5.43
N ASP A 468 7.07 -25.61 -6.25
CA ASP A 468 6.50 -26.87 -6.72
C ASP A 468 6.35 -27.82 -5.52
N ALA A 469 5.12 -27.99 -5.06
CA ALA A 469 4.77 -28.73 -3.87
C ALA A 469 4.45 -30.20 -4.18
N ASN A 470 3.90 -30.49 -5.36
CA ASN A 470 3.53 -31.83 -5.80
C ASN A 470 4.57 -32.47 -6.75
N GLY A 471 5.55 -31.71 -7.24
CA GLY A 471 6.64 -32.17 -8.09
C GLY A 471 6.24 -32.40 -9.55
N ASP A 472 5.11 -31.86 -10.01
CA ASP A 472 4.61 -32.11 -11.36
C ASP A 472 5.15 -31.12 -12.41
N GLY A 473 5.92 -30.12 -11.99
CA GLY A 473 6.54 -29.14 -12.87
C GLY A 473 5.55 -28.14 -13.48
N ILE A 474 4.29 -28.12 -13.05
CA ILE A 474 3.24 -27.18 -13.45
C ILE A 474 2.87 -26.31 -12.25
N VAL A 475 2.73 -25.01 -12.45
CA VAL A 475 2.44 -24.08 -11.37
C VAL A 475 0.95 -24.13 -11.00
N GLN A 476 0.63 -24.53 -9.77
CA GLN A 476 -0.71 -24.41 -9.22
C GLN A 476 -0.90 -23.10 -8.43
N ARG A 477 -2.14 -22.64 -8.25
CA ARG A 477 -2.46 -21.36 -7.62
C ARG A 477 -2.06 -21.35 -6.15
N ALA A 478 -2.25 -22.45 -5.43
CA ALA A 478 -1.84 -22.60 -4.03
C ALA A 478 -0.32 -22.54 -3.86
N GLU A 479 0.46 -22.81 -4.92
CA GLU A 479 1.93 -22.73 -4.95
C GLU A 479 2.46 -21.31 -5.12
N ILE A 480 1.59 -20.36 -5.49
CA ILE A 480 1.93 -18.94 -5.60
C ILE A 480 1.62 -18.24 -4.27
N SER A 481 2.66 -17.72 -3.62
CA SER A 481 2.58 -16.83 -2.46
C SER A 481 2.90 -15.41 -2.90
N ILE A 482 1.98 -14.48 -2.66
CA ILE A 482 2.12 -13.06 -2.97
C ILE A 482 1.90 -12.27 -1.69
N GLY A 483 2.88 -11.47 -1.28
CA GLY A 483 2.79 -10.57 -0.13
C GLY A 483 1.82 -9.42 -0.37
N GLY A 484 1.33 -8.77 0.67
CA GLY A 484 0.49 -7.57 0.52
C GLY A 484 1.25 -6.32 0.05
N ASP A 485 2.59 -6.40 0.00
CA ASP A 485 3.49 -5.29 -0.28
C ASP A 485 4.05 -5.27 -1.72
N ILE A 486 3.50 -6.10 -2.61
CA ILE A 486 3.78 -6.19 -4.06
C ILE A 486 2.49 -5.92 -4.82
#